data_AF-A0A9P6QWC0-F1
#
_entry.id   AF-A0A9P6QWC0-F1
#
_cell.length_a   1.000
_cell.length_b   1.000
_cell.length_c   1.000
_cell.angle_alpha   90.00
_cell.angle_beta   90.00
_cell.angle_gamma   90.00
#
_symmetry.space_group_name_H-M   'P 1'
#
loop_
_entity.id
_entity.type
_entity.pdbx_description
1 polymer ?
#
loop_
_entity_poly.entity_id
_entity_poly.type
_entity_poly.pdbx_seq_one_letter_code
_entity_poly.pdbx_strand_id
1 'polypeptide(L)'
;MEETLRVQKEQREALRVQHRAIVTRLKELHPRHKKGFDTAACFPLQEQYQPIHTPSPGPPTTHIGPLCLSPLEAASMRALQDTPVDNASPRILYSDGSLINPGTEEVSQAFGVVDLAQDTPLMVKGCTDGYASSAKAELMGLLAAVLAAPPEQDIIVKLDNQKVVEQYQRLVKDRRNTLPRKRFRSTYAGTWATLSQ
;
A
#
# COMPACT_ATOMS: atom_id res chain seq x y z
N MET A 1 16.88 -45.39 -37.01
CA MET A 1 16.01 -44.59 -36.10
C MET A 1 16.29 -44.89 -34.64
N GLU A 2 16.56 -46.14 -34.24
CA GLU A 2 16.91 -46.50 -32.85
C GLU A 2 18.27 -45.96 -32.37
N GLU A 3 19.25 -45.88 -33.26
CA GLU A 3 20.61 -45.42 -32.93
C GLU A 3 20.66 -43.94 -32.55
N THR A 4 19.87 -43.11 -33.23
CA THR A 4 19.72 -41.68 -32.95
C THR A 4 19.09 -41.42 -31.58
N LEU A 5 18.16 -42.30 -31.16
CA LEU A 5 17.50 -42.22 -29.85
C LEU A 5 18.43 -42.64 -28.71
N ARG A 6 19.31 -43.62 -28.95
CA ARG A 6 20.35 -44.03 -27.98
C ARG A 6 21.37 -42.92 -27.74
N VAL A 7 21.86 -42.30 -28.82
CA VAL A 7 22.82 -41.19 -28.73
C VAL A 7 22.24 -39.98 -27.98
N GLN A 8 20.97 -39.63 -28.21
CA GLN A 8 20.31 -38.55 -27.47
C GLN A 8 20.12 -38.86 -25.99
N LYS A 9 19.87 -40.14 -25.64
CA LYS A 9 19.74 -40.58 -24.25
C LYS A 9 21.07 -40.50 -23.52
N GLU A 10 22.15 -40.95 -24.16
CA GLU A 10 23.51 -40.89 -23.63
C GLU A 10 23.98 -39.44 -23.43
N GLN A 11 23.69 -38.54 -24.37
CA GLN A 11 24.00 -37.11 -24.22
C GLN A 11 23.25 -36.46 -23.06
N ARG A 12 21.97 -36.81 -22.83
CA ARG A 12 21.20 -36.32 -21.67
C ARG A 12 21.71 -36.87 -20.34
N GLU A 13 22.14 -38.12 -20.32
CA GLU A 13 22.76 -38.75 -19.15
C GLU A 13 24.08 -38.03 -18.80
N ALA A 14 24.94 -37.79 -19.81
CA ALA A 14 26.20 -37.08 -19.65
C ALA A 14 26.00 -35.64 -19.13
N LEU A 15 25.03 -34.91 -19.68
CA LEU A 15 24.70 -33.55 -19.24
C LEU A 15 24.21 -33.53 -17.78
N ARG A 16 23.42 -34.54 -17.37
CA ARG A 16 22.95 -34.68 -15.97
C ARG A 16 24.09 -34.96 -15.00
N VAL A 17 25.04 -35.79 -15.39
CA VAL A 17 26.24 -36.08 -14.58
C VAL A 17 27.10 -34.83 -14.43
N GLN A 18 27.32 -34.10 -15.53
CA GLN A 18 28.09 -32.86 -15.51
C GLN A 18 27.43 -31.77 -14.64
N HIS A 19 26.11 -31.61 -14.75
CA HIS A 19 25.37 -30.67 -13.90
C HIS A 19 25.45 -31.04 -12.42
N ARG A 20 25.37 -32.33 -12.07
CA ARG A 20 25.54 -32.79 -10.68
C ARG A 20 26.96 -32.51 -10.15
N ALA A 21 27.98 -32.70 -10.98
CA ALA A 21 29.36 -32.41 -10.60
C ALA A 21 29.56 -30.90 -10.33
N ILE A 22 28.99 -30.03 -11.18
CA ILE A 22 29.04 -28.56 -11.00
C ILE A 22 28.35 -28.15 -9.69
N VAL A 23 27.14 -28.67 -9.42
CA VAL A 23 26.40 -28.36 -8.19
C VAL A 23 27.13 -28.84 -6.94
N THR A 24 27.79 -30.00 -7.01
CA THR A 24 28.57 -30.54 -5.88
C THR A 24 29.80 -29.67 -5.60
N ARG A 25 30.53 -29.29 -6.65
CA ARG A 25 31.69 -28.40 -6.55
C ARG A 25 31.33 -27.00 -6.01
N LEU A 26 30.16 -26.46 -6.38
CA LEU A 26 29.65 -25.20 -5.83
C LEU A 26 29.33 -25.27 -4.34
N LYS A 27 28.84 -26.42 -3.85
CA LYS A 27 28.59 -26.66 -2.42
C LYS A 27 29.87 -26.82 -1.61
N GLU A 28 30.91 -27.39 -2.21
CA GLU A 28 32.24 -27.54 -1.59
C GLU A 28 33.00 -26.21 -1.52
N LEU A 29 32.87 -25.36 -2.56
CA LEU A 29 33.50 -24.03 -2.60
C LEU A 29 32.82 -23.01 -1.67
N HIS A 30 31.55 -23.23 -1.34
CA HIS A 30 30.79 -22.39 -0.39
C HIS A 30 30.17 -23.26 0.70
N PRO A 31 30.97 -23.78 1.64
CA PRO A 31 30.42 -24.46 2.81
C PRO A 31 29.49 -23.46 3.50
N ARG A 32 28.18 -23.74 3.45
CA ARG A 32 27.18 -22.95 4.16
C ARG A 32 27.42 -23.15 5.66
N HIS A 33 28.33 -22.36 6.20
CA HIS A 33 28.47 -22.19 7.62
C HIS A 33 27.22 -21.44 8.08
N LYS A 34 26.18 -22.20 8.45
CA LYS A 34 25.05 -21.63 9.19
C LYS A 34 25.60 -21.24 10.56
N LYS A 35 26.11 -20.01 10.68
CA LYS A 35 26.00 -19.30 11.95
C LYS A 35 24.53 -19.38 12.32
N GLY A 36 24.22 -19.96 13.47
CA GLY A 36 22.87 -19.97 14.02
C GLY A 36 22.42 -18.51 14.07
N PHE A 37 21.57 -18.13 13.12
CA PHE A 37 20.99 -16.81 13.10
C PHE A 37 19.94 -16.85 14.20
N ASP A 38 20.18 -16.12 15.28
CA ASP A 38 19.20 -15.96 16.33
C ASP A 38 17.95 -15.32 15.69
N THR A 39 16.86 -16.07 15.61
CA THR A 39 15.60 -15.64 14.97
C THR A 39 14.72 -14.84 15.93
N ALA A 40 15.18 -14.57 17.15
CA ALA A 40 14.47 -13.72 18.09
C ALA A 40 14.74 -12.24 17.80
N ALA A 41 13.83 -11.60 17.04
CA ALA A 41 13.69 -10.16 17.11
C ALA A 41 12.93 -9.81 18.40
N CYS A 42 13.65 -9.55 19.48
CA CYS A 42 13.08 -8.93 20.67
C CYS A 42 12.97 -7.43 20.40
N PHE A 43 11.75 -6.91 20.35
CA PHE A 43 11.51 -5.47 20.38
C PHE A 43 11.34 -5.10 21.85
N PRO A 44 12.38 -4.59 22.55
CA PRO A 44 12.15 -3.96 23.83
C PRO A 44 11.21 -2.78 23.60
N LEU A 45 9.95 -2.95 24.00
CA LEU A 45 9.06 -1.84 24.30
C LEU A 45 9.74 -1.10 25.46
N GLN A 46 10.11 0.16 25.21
CA GLN A 46 10.82 1.08 26.10
C GLN A 46 12.35 1.02 25.98
N GLU A 47 12.89 2.00 25.27
CA GLU A 47 14.00 2.89 25.66
C GLU A 47 14.72 3.39 24.41
N GLN A 48 14.07 4.29 23.64
CA GLN A 48 14.73 5.26 22.74
C GLN A 48 13.71 6.22 22.09
N TYR A 49 12.67 6.62 22.83
CA TYR A 49 12.10 7.94 22.58
C TYR A 49 12.97 8.92 23.35
N GLN A 50 14.06 9.39 22.73
CA GLN A 50 14.54 10.71 23.12
C GLN A 50 13.43 11.69 22.72
N PRO A 51 12.98 12.59 23.62
CA PRO A 51 12.03 13.62 23.26
C PRO A 51 12.72 14.52 22.23
N ILE A 52 12.47 14.23 20.96
CA ILE A 52 12.79 15.14 19.87
C ILE A 52 12.06 16.44 20.19
N HIS A 53 12.84 17.52 20.19
CA HIS A 53 12.44 18.93 20.19
C HIS A 53 10.92 19.14 20.11
N THR A 54 10.37 19.84 21.11
CA THR A 54 9.04 20.45 21.02
C THR A 54 8.90 21.10 19.65
N PRO A 55 8.00 20.61 18.78
CA PRO A 55 7.81 21.25 17.50
C PRO A 55 7.31 22.67 17.77
N SER A 56 7.93 23.65 17.10
CA SER A 56 7.30 24.95 16.85
C SER A 56 5.84 24.69 16.47
N PRO A 57 4.85 25.44 17.00
CA PRO A 57 3.45 25.21 16.66
C PRO A 57 3.33 25.30 15.15
N GLY A 58 3.19 24.13 14.51
CA GLY A 58 2.93 24.04 13.10
C GLY A 58 1.62 24.75 12.78
N PRO A 59 1.34 25.03 11.50
CA PRO A 59 0.04 25.54 11.11
C PRO A 59 -1.07 24.64 11.69
N PRO A 60 -2.21 25.20 12.10
CA PRO A 60 -3.28 24.44 12.71
C PRO A 60 -3.72 23.29 11.78
N THR A 61 -3.74 22.07 12.30
CA THR A 61 -4.19 20.88 11.57
C THR A 61 -5.47 20.34 12.18
N THR A 62 -6.31 19.76 11.34
CA THR A 62 -7.58 19.10 11.69
C THR A 62 -7.46 17.63 11.32
N HIS A 63 -7.82 16.76 12.26
CA HIS A 63 -7.86 15.32 12.02
C HIS A 63 -9.24 14.88 11.53
N ILE A 64 -9.27 14.11 10.44
CA ILE A 64 -10.46 13.38 9.98
C ILE A 64 -10.08 11.91 9.83
N GLY A 65 -10.45 11.10 10.82
CA GLY A 65 -9.94 9.73 10.95
C GLY A 65 -8.40 9.73 11.04
N PRO A 66 -7.69 8.93 10.22
CA PRO A 66 -6.23 8.92 10.18
C PRO A 66 -5.62 10.04 9.31
N LEU A 67 -6.43 10.91 8.68
CA LEU A 67 -5.94 12.02 7.87
C LEU A 67 -5.62 13.23 8.75
N CYS A 68 -4.48 13.87 8.49
CA CYS A 68 -4.08 15.14 9.06
C CYS A 68 -4.17 16.19 7.95
N LEU A 69 -5.07 17.16 8.09
CA LEU A 69 -5.43 18.12 7.04
C LEU A 69 -5.29 19.55 7.55
N SER A 70 -5.04 20.50 6.67
CA SER A 70 -5.27 21.90 6.99
C SER A 70 -6.77 22.18 7.20
N PRO A 71 -7.15 23.31 7.84
CA PRO A 71 -8.56 23.63 8.09
C PRO A 71 -9.36 23.78 6.79
N LEU A 72 -8.71 24.28 5.73
CA LEU A 72 -9.33 24.41 4.40
C LEU A 72 -9.61 23.04 3.78
N GLU A 73 -8.65 22.13 3.82
CA GLU A 73 -8.80 20.77 3.26
C GLU A 73 -9.84 19.97 4.05
N ALA A 74 -9.88 20.12 5.37
CA ALA A 74 -10.91 19.54 6.21
C ALA A 74 -12.30 20.13 5.92
N ALA A 75 -12.40 21.42 5.61
CA ALA A 75 -13.65 22.05 5.20
C ALA A 75 -14.13 21.51 3.84
N SER A 76 -13.24 21.34 2.87
CA SER A 76 -13.58 20.70 1.59
C SER A 76 -14.09 19.26 1.78
N MET A 77 -13.50 18.51 2.69
CA MET A 77 -13.94 17.15 3.01
C MET A 77 -15.35 17.13 3.60
N ARG A 78 -15.63 18.02 4.57
CA ARG A 78 -16.97 18.17 5.14
C ARG A 78 -18.00 18.63 4.11
N ALA A 79 -17.62 19.57 3.24
CA ALA A 79 -18.49 20.01 2.16
C ALA A 79 -18.90 18.85 1.24
N LEU A 80 -18.00 17.88 0.98
CA LEU A 80 -18.35 16.66 0.26
C LEU A 80 -19.24 15.73 1.08
N GLN A 81 -18.96 15.54 2.38
CA GLN A 81 -19.75 14.69 3.28
C GLN A 81 -21.20 15.18 3.44
N ASP A 82 -21.39 16.50 3.46
CA ASP A 82 -22.69 17.16 3.70
C ASP A 82 -23.57 17.25 2.45
N THR A 83 -23.07 16.76 1.31
CA THR A 83 -23.88 16.73 0.08
C THR A 83 -25.03 15.72 0.18
N PRO A 84 -26.17 15.96 -0.49
CA PRO A 84 -27.33 15.07 -0.41
C PRO A 84 -26.99 13.64 -0.81
N VAL A 85 -27.57 12.69 -0.06
CA VAL A 85 -27.50 11.26 -0.37
C VAL A 85 -28.55 10.91 -1.41
N ASP A 86 -28.13 10.25 -2.49
CA ASP A 86 -29.00 9.66 -3.50
C ASP A 86 -28.47 8.26 -3.90
N ASN A 87 -29.19 7.22 -3.50
CA ASN A 87 -28.83 5.82 -3.81
C ASN A 87 -29.58 5.26 -5.04
N ALA A 88 -30.21 6.11 -5.87
CA ALA A 88 -30.73 5.66 -7.17
C ALA A 88 -29.60 5.17 -8.10
N SER A 89 -28.39 5.73 -7.95
CA SER A 89 -27.17 5.25 -8.58
C SER A 89 -25.95 5.51 -7.70
N PRO A 90 -24.90 4.66 -7.72
CA PRO A 90 -23.71 4.92 -6.94
C PRO A 90 -23.01 6.21 -7.39
N ARG A 91 -22.61 7.04 -6.44
CA ARG A 91 -21.84 8.27 -6.70
C ARG A 91 -20.41 7.93 -7.10
N ILE A 92 -19.93 8.56 -8.15
CA ILE A 92 -18.59 8.28 -8.70
C ILE A 92 -17.61 9.32 -8.17
N LEU A 93 -16.62 8.86 -7.42
CA LEU A 93 -15.49 9.66 -6.95
C LEU A 93 -14.23 9.26 -7.71
N TYR A 94 -13.42 10.23 -8.09
CA TYR A 94 -12.10 9.99 -8.69
C TYR A 94 -11.04 10.29 -7.66
N SER A 95 -10.06 9.41 -7.52
CA SER A 95 -8.95 9.65 -6.62
C SER A 95 -7.62 9.26 -7.24
N ASP A 96 -6.59 10.01 -6.84
CA ASP A 96 -5.21 9.84 -7.25
C ASP A 96 -4.30 10.23 -6.10
N GLY A 97 -3.09 9.67 -6.07
CA GLY A 97 -2.03 10.06 -5.15
C GLY A 97 -0.66 10.01 -5.79
N SER A 98 0.12 11.05 -5.56
CA SER A 98 1.43 11.22 -6.19
C SER A 98 2.50 11.67 -5.21
N LEU A 99 3.75 11.48 -5.63
CA LEU A 99 4.90 12.05 -4.95
C LEU A 99 5.09 13.50 -5.40
N ILE A 100 5.43 14.36 -4.44
CA ILE A 100 5.90 15.72 -4.68
C ILE A 100 7.42 15.68 -4.57
N ASN A 101 8.12 16.31 -5.52
CA ASN A 101 9.59 16.38 -5.59
C ASN A 101 10.28 14.99 -5.50
N PRO A 102 9.91 14.02 -6.37
CA PRO A 102 10.53 12.69 -6.32
C PRO A 102 12.04 12.77 -6.62
N GLY A 103 12.83 12.03 -5.85
CA GLY A 103 14.29 11.95 -6.03
C GLY A 103 15.08 13.05 -5.34
N THR A 104 14.43 13.90 -4.52
CA THR A 104 15.08 14.92 -3.70
C THR A 104 14.94 14.63 -2.21
N GLU A 105 15.68 15.37 -1.38
CA GLU A 105 15.55 15.32 0.08
C GLU A 105 14.22 15.93 0.59
N GLU A 106 13.56 16.72 -0.25
CA GLU A 106 12.26 17.36 0.04
C GLU A 106 11.07 16.50 -0.44
N VAL A 107 11.31 15.23 -0.74
CA VAL A 107 10.28 14.33 -1.24
C VAL A 107 9.13 14.22 -0.23
N SER A 108 7.92 14.46 -0.71
CA SER A 108 6.69 14.32 0.06
C SER A 108 5.62 13.62 -0.78
N GLN A 109 4.42 13.47 -0.23
CA GLN A 109 3.33 12.79 -0.92
C GLN A 109 2.01 13.51 -0.67
N ALA A 110 1.20 13.55 -1.72
CA ALA A 110 -0.12 14.16 -1.70
C ALA A 110 -1.16 13.27 -2.34
N PHE A 111 -2.40 13.54 -2.03
CA PHE A 111 -3.56 12.87 -2.61
C PHE A 111 -4.60 13.90 -3.07
N GLY A 112 -5.45 13.46 -3.98
CA GLY A 112 -6.59 14.19 -4.48
C GLY A 112 -7.82 13.30 -4.57
N VAL A 113 -8.98 13.91 -4.36
CA VAL A 113 -10.30 13.34 -4.61
C VAL A 113 -11.13 14.39 -5.32
N VAL A 114 -11.79 14.00 -6.39
CA VAL A 114 -12.69 14.86 -7.16
C VAL A 114 -14.04 14.19 -7.27
N ASP A 115 -15.08 14.96 -7.00
CA ASP A 115 -16.46 14.62 -7.29
C ASP A 115 -17.02 15.55 -8.36
N LEU A 116 -17.61 14.94 -9.39
CA LEU A 116 -18.16 15.61 -10.56
C LEU A 116 -19.70 15.55 -10.59
N ALA A 117 -20.34 15.07 -9.53
CA ALA A 117 -21.80 14.94 -9.47
C ALA A 117 -22.54 16.28 -9.41
N GLN A 118 -21.86 17.36 -9.01
CA GLN A 118 -22.44 18.70 -8.91
C GLN A 118 -21.96 19.61 -10.05
N ASP A 119 -22.74 20.66 -10.36
CA ASP A 119 -22.40 21.68 -11.36
C ASP A 119 -21.02 22.31 -11.10
N THR A 120 -20.64 22.44 -9.82
CA THR A 120 -19.29 22.82 -9.42
C THR A 120 -18.59 21.61 -8.82
N PRO A 121 -17.47 21.14 -9.43
CA PRO A 121 -16.70 20.03 -8.89
C PRO A 121 -16.24 20.29 -7.46
N LEU A 122 -16.47 19.32 -6.57
CA LEU A 122 -15.94 19.34 -5.23
C LEU A 122 -14.62 18.60 -5.21
N MET A 123 -13.61 19.23 -4.59
CA MET A 123 -12.25 18.69 -4.56
C MET A 123 -11.72 18.66 -3.14
N VAL A 124 -11.18 17.51 -2.77
CA VAL A 124 -10.41 17.33 -1.55
C VAL A 124 -8.98 17.03 -1.97
N LYS A 125 -8.01 17.74 -1.41
CA LYS A 125 -6.59 17.44 -1.58
C LYS A 125 -5.89 17.56 -0.25
N GLY A 126 -4.75 16.89 -0.12
CA GLY A 126 -3.96 16.98 1.10
C GLY A 126 -2.60 16.36 0.95
N CYS A 127 -1.70 16.75 1.85
CA CYS A 127 -0.40 16.10 2.02
C CYS A 127 -0.47 15.10 3.18
N THR A 128 0.43 14.12 3.18
CA THR A 128 0.47 13.14 4.26
C THR A 128 1.89 12.93 4.76
N ASP A 129 2.02 12.90 6.09
CA ASP A 129 3.31 12.84 6.76
C ASP A 129 3.99 11.46 6.66
N GLY A 130 5.29 11.43 6.95
CA GLY A 130 6.12 10.23 7.01
C GLY A 130 6.77 9.87 5.68
N TYR A 131 7.29 8.64 5.59
CA TYR A 131 8.04 8.20 4.41
C TYR A 131 7.18 8.28 3.13
N ALA A 132 7.68 9.01 2.14
CA ALA A 132 7.00 9.25 0.89
C ALA A 132 7.02 7.99 0.00
N SER A 133 5.84 7.56 -0.44
CA SER A 133 5.68 6.42 -1.32
C SER A 133 4.48 6.64 -2.23
N SER A 134 4.66 6.51 -3.55
CA SER A 134 3.53 6.62 -4.49
C SER A 134 2.40 5.66 -4.13
N ALA A 135 2.69 4.40 -3.79
CA ALA A 135 1.67 3.44 -3.34
C ALA A 135 0.95 3.86 -2.05
N LYS A 136 1.63 4.60 -1.15
CA LYS A 136 0.99 5.16 0.04
C LYS A 136 0.10 6.34 -0.34
N ALA A 137 0.60 7.26 -1.17
CA ALA A 137 -0.15 8.42 -1.66
C ALA A 137 -1.50 8.00 -2.27
N GLU A 138 -1.47 6.99 -3.13
CA GLU A 138 -2.64 6.37 -3.77
C GLU A 138 -3.64 5.81 -2.74
N LEU A 139 -3.12 5.10 -1.75
CA LEU A 139 -3.93 4.54 -0.67
C LEU A 139 -4.56 5.63 0.20
N MET A 140 -3.84 6.74 0.42
CA MET A 140 -4.36 7.90 1.13
C MET A 140 -5.45 8.60 0.32
N GLY A 141 -5.34 8.63 -1.02
CA GLY A 141 -6.40 9.09 -1.91
C GLY A 141 -7.66 8.23 -1.77
N LEU A 142 -7.54 6.90 -1.89
CA LEU A 142 -8.67 5.98 -1.69
C LEU A 142 -9.33 6.17 -0.32
N LEU A 143 -8.53 6.29 0.74
CA LEU A 143 -9.03 6.55 2.09
C LEU A 143 -9.76 7.89 2.19
N ALA A 144 -9.20 8.94 1.61
CA ALA A 144 -9.84 10.25 1.57
C ALA A 144 -11.16 10.21 0.80
N ALA A 145 -11.24 9.46 -0.31
CA ALA A 145 -12.48 9.32 -1.07
C ALA A 145 -13.58 8.63 -0.25
N VAL A 146 -13.24 7.57 0.47
CA VAL A 146 -14.18 6.87 1.36
C VAL A 146 -14.62 7.77 2.53
N LEU A 147 -13.69 8.50 3.14
CA LEU A 147 -14.00 9.39 4.26
C LEU A 147 -14.79 10.62 3.83
N ALA A 148 -14.53 11.18 2.64
CA ALA A 148 -15.19 12.38 2.15
C ALA A 148 -16.61 12.11 1.61
N ALA A 149 -16.93 10.86 1.28
CA ALA A 149 -18.26 10.48 0.84
C ALA A 149 -19.31 10.70 1.95
N PRO A 150 -20.55 11.06 1.60
CA PRO A 150 -21.65 11.04 2.56
C PRO A 150 -21.81 9.64 3.19
N PRO A 151 -22.00 9.50 4.52
CA PRO A 151 -21.90 8.22 5.22
C PRO A 151 -22.84 7.10 4.74
N GLU A 152 -23.97 7.43 4.13
CA GLU A 152 -24.99 6.48 3.66
C GLU A 152 -25.07 6.38 2.13
N GLN A 153 -24.13 7.02 1.42
CA GLN A 153 -24.08 7.02 -0.04
C GLN A 153 -23.33 5.80 -0.56
N ASP A 154 -23.95 5.06 -1.47
CA ASP A 154 -23.24 4.07 -2.29
C ASP A 154 -22.24 4.80 -3.19
N ILE A 155 -20.97 4.41 -3.14
CA ILE A 155 -19.89 5.04 -3.91
C ILE A 155 -19.14 4.06 -4.82
N ILE A 156 -18.64 4.59 -5.93
CA ILE A 156 -17.63 3.95 -6.77
C ILE A 156 -16.41 4.87 -6.79
N VAL A 157 -15.29 4.41 -6.23
CA VAL A 157 -14.02 5.13 -6.32
C VAL A 157 -13.26 4.64 -7.56
N LYS A 158 -12.99 5.55 -8.49
CA LYS A 158 -12.16 5.33 -9.68
C LYS A 158 -10.71 5.66 -9.31
N LEU A 159 -9.85 4.66 -9.50
CA LEU A 159 -8.40 4.72 -9.31
C LEU A 159 -7.75 4.28 -10.63
N ASP A 160 -6.60 4.84 -10.97
CA ASP A 160 -5.77 4.42 -12.11
C ASP A 160 -4.72 3.34 -11.72
N ASN A 161 -4.50 3.15 -10.42
CA ASN A 161 -3.55 2.17 -9.91
C ASN A 161 -4.13 0.77 -9.70
N GLN A 162 -3.95 -0.10 -10.71
CA GLN A 162 -4.45 -1.48 -10.68
C GLN A 162 -3.96 -2.28 -9.45
N LYS A 163 -2.74 -2.06 -8.96
CA LYS A 163 -2.21 -2.82 -7.81
C LYS A 163 -2.98 -2.50 -6.52
N VAL A 164 -3.37 -1.23 -6.34
CA VAL A 164 -4.17 -0.79 -5.18
C VAL A 164 -5.55 -1.42 -5.24
N VAL A 165 -6.18 -1.44 -6.43
CA VAL A 165 -7.47 -2.08 -6.65
C VAL A 165 -7.41 -3.58 -6.35
N GLU A 166 -6.43 -4.30 -6.88
CA GLU A 166 -6.25 -5.74 -6.66
C GLU A 166 -6.02 -6.07 -5.18
N GLN A 167 -5.21 -5.27 -4.49
CA GLN A 167 -4.94 -5.46 -3.06
C GLN A 167 -6.19 -5.21 -2.22
N TYR A 168 -6.95 -4.14 -2.50
CA TYR A 168 -8.22 -3.88 -1.82
C TYR A 168 -9.21 -5.03 -2.04
N GLN A 169 -9.40 -5.46 -3.28
CA GLN A 169 -10.32 -6.56 -3.61
C GLN A 169 -9.93 -7.87 -2.93
N ARG A 170 -8.63 -8.18 -2.86
CA ARG A 170 -8.13 -9.35 -2.12
C ARG A 170 -8.46 -9.25 -0.63
N LEU A 171 -8.21 -8.10 -0.02
CA LEU A 171 -8.48 -7.87 1.40
C LEU A 171 -9.97 -7.99 1.72
N VAL A 172 -10.85 -7.45 0.88
CA VAL A 172 -12.30 -7.53 1.03
C VAL A 172 -12.82 -8.96 0.81
N LYS A 173 -12.40 -9.63 -0.27
CA LYS A 173 -12.81 -11.02 -0.57
C LYS A 173 -12.38 -12.00 0.52
N ASP A 174 -11.14 -11.87 1.00
CA ASP A 174 -10.59 -12.76 2.00
C ASP A 174 -10.85 -12.26 3.44
N ARG A 175 -11.70 -11.23 3.63
CA ARG A 175 -11.98 -10.59 4.92
C ARG A 175 -12.54 -11.55 5.98
N ARG A 176 -13.26 -12.60 5.58
CA ARG A 176 -13.79 -13.59 6.54
C ARG A 176 -12.82 -14.76 6.79
N ASN A 177 -11.92 -15.02 5.85
CA ASN A 177 -11.08 -16.22 5.82
C ASN A 177 -9.60 -15.95 6.18
N THR A 178 -9.19 -14.68 6.22
CA THR A 178 -7.80 -14.30 6.54
C THR A 178 -7.66 -14.03 8.03
N LEU A 179 -6.80 -14.80 8.70
CA LEU A 179 -6.38 -14.55 10.08
C LEU A 179 -5.90 -13.09 10.25
N PRO A 180 -6.26 -12.38 11.34
CA PRO A 180 -5.85 -10.99 11.55
C PRO A 180 -4.35 -10.76 11.36
N ARG A 181 -3.50 -11.67 11.85
CA ARG A 181 -2.03 -11.63 11.67
C ARG A 181 -1.57 -11.63 10.21
N LYS A 182 -2.29 -12.29 9.30
CA LYS A 182 -1.98 -12.26 7.86
C LYS A 182 -2.35 -10.90 7.24
N ARG A 183 -3.35 -10.19 7.76
CA ARG A 183 -3.72 -8.83 7.33
C ARG A 183 -2.65 -7.81 7.72
N PHE A 184 -2.03 -7.98 8.88
CA PHE A 184 -0.92 -7.12 9.33
C PHE A 184 0.40 -7.31 8.58
N ARG A 185 0.50 -8.29 7.68
CA ARG A 185 1.69 -8.52 6.85
C ARG A 185 1.70 -7.72 5.54
N SER A 186 0.61 -7.04 5.19
CA SER A 186 0.61 -6.15 4.04
C SER A 186 1.25 -4.80 4.39
N THR A 187 1.99 -4.22 3.44
CA THR A 187 2.42 -2.82 3.54
C THR A 187 1.20 -1.93 3.78
N TYR A 188 1.32 -0.96 4.70
CA TYR A 188 0.23 -0.06 5.11
C TYR A 188 -0.98 -0.75 5.76
N ALA A 189 -0.78 -1.87 6.46
CA ALA A 189 -1.84 -2.64 7.11
C ALA A 189 -2.80 -1.81 7.98
N GLY A 190 -2.32 -0.74 8.64
CA GLY A 190 -3.17 0.16 9.42
C GLY A 190 -4.22 0.88 8.57
N THR A 191 -3.81 1.46 7.44
CA THR A 191 -4.72 2.14 6.51
C THR A 191 -5.69 1.15 5.85
N TRP A 192 -5.21 -0.05 5.50
CA TRP A 192 -6.07 -1.12 5.00
C TRP A 192 -7.09 -1.61 6.03
N ALA A 193 -6.74 -1.64 7.31
CA ALA A 193 -7.66 -2.01 8.36
C ALA A 193 -8.83 -1.01 8.44
N THR A 194 -8.57 0.29 8.29
CA THR A 194 -9.62 1.33 8.23
C THR A 194 -10.55 1.16 7.02
N LEU A 195 -9.98 0.90 5.85
CA LEU A 195 -10.73 0.74 4.60
C LEU A 195 -11.54 -0.57 4.49
N SER A 196 -11.19 -1.58 5.29
CA SER A 196 -11.80 -2.90 5.25
C SER A 196 -12.68 -3.23 6.45
N GLN A 197 -13.03 -2.24 7.28
CA GLN A 197 -14.14 -2.36 8.25
C GLN A 197 -15.48 -2.43 7.53
#